data_AF-A0AAV6KXM5-F1
#
_entry.id   AF-A0AAV6KXM5-F1
#
_cell.length_a   1.000
_cell.length_b   1.000
_cell.length_c   1.000
_cell.angle_alpha   90.00
_cell.angle_beta   90.00
_cell.angle_gamma   90.00
#
_symmetry.space_group_name_H-M   'P 1'
#
loop_
_entity.id
_entity.type
_entity.pdbx_description
1 polymer ?
#
loop_
_entity_poly.entity_id
_entity_poly.type
_entity_poly.pdbx_seq_one_letter_code
_entity_poly.pdbx_strand_id
1 'polypeptide(L)'
;MMVGFGSWEFDPMDLENPFLDNEGSVHLWHGNEDGLVPVTLQRYIAGRLPWVHYHEVPDAGHLLPYADGMREAIFKTLLLGEK
;
A
#
# COMPACT_ATOMS: atom_id res chain seq x y z
N MET A 1 -15.50 7.28 -9.15
CA MET A 1 -14.43 6.56 -8.43
C MET A 1 -14.29 5.16 -9.04
N MET A 2 -13.44 4.98 -10.06
CA MET A 2 -13.23 3.65 -10.65
C MET A 2 -12.55 2.69 -9.66
N VAL A 3 -11.67 3.21 -8.80
CA VAL A 3 -10.88 2.46 -7.81
C VAL A 3 -11.70 1.72 -6.75
N GLY A 4 -12.89 2.23 -6.37
CA GLY A 4 -13.72 1.59 -5.35
C GLY A 4 -15.02 0.95 -5.85
N PHE A 5 -15.52 1.37 -7.02
CA PHE A 5 -16.86 1.01 -7.50
C PHE A 5 -16.93 0.76 -9.01
N GLY A 6 -15.78 0.74 -9.71
CA GLY A 6 -15.72 0.45 -11.13
C GLY A 6 -15.57 -1.04 -11.41
N SER A 7 -15.99 -1.46 -12.61
CA SER A 7 -15.57 -2.76 -13.15
C SER A 7 -14.18 -2.60 -13.75
N TRP A 8 -13.26 -3.48 -13.38
CA TRP A 8 -11.90 -3.48 -13.89
C TRP A 8 -11.76 -4.56 -14.97
N GLU A 9 -11.03 -4.24 -16.04
CA GLU A 9 -10.71 -5.21 -17.09
C GLU A 9 -9.64 -6.22 -16.64
N PHE A 10 -9.03 -5.99 -15.48
CA PHE A 10 -8.00 -6.82 -14.88
C PHE A 10 -8.16 -6.91 -13.37
N ASP A 11 -7.62 -7.97 -12.79
CA ASP A 11 -7.52 -8.14 -11.34
C ASP A 11 -6.17 -7.59 -10.85
N PRO A 12 -6.14 -6.63 -9.91
CA PRO A 12 -4.89 -6.15 -9.31
C PRO A 12 -4.01 -7.28 -8.74
N MET A 13 -4.61 -8.39 -8.32
CA MET A 13 -3.90 -9.54 -7.73
C MET A 13 -3.17 -10.40 -8.75
N ASP A 14 -3.41 -10.18 -10.04
CA ASP A 14 -2.74 -10.86 -11.15
C ASP A 14 -1.60 -10.03 -11.77
N LEU A 15 -1.25 -8.90 -11.15
CA LEU A 15 -0.16 -8.05 -11.61
C LEU A 15 1.21 -8.72 -11.40
N GLU A 16 1.94 -8.90 -12.48
CA GLU A 16 3.34 -9.31 -12.43
C GLU A 16 4.23 -8.17 -11.91
N ASN A 17 5.39 -8.52 -11.34
CA ASN A 17 6.37 -7.53 -10.90
C ASN A 17 6.85 -6.71 -12.12
N PRO A 18 6.60 -5.39 -12.18
CA PRO A 18 6.97 -4.58 -13.33
C PRO A 18 8.46 -4.22 -13.36
N PHE A 19 9.20 -4.48 -12.28
CA PHE A 19 10.60 -4.09 -12.16
C PHE A 19 11.53 -5.20 -12.63
N LEU A 20 12.35 -4.89 -13.64
CA LEU A 20 13.47 -5.73 -14.05
C LEU A 20 14.51 -5.77 -12.91
N ASP A 21 15.07 -6.95 -12.66
CA ASP A 21 16.19 -7.18 -11.73
C ASP A 21 16.01 -6.61 -10.31
N ASN A 22 14.76 -6.44 -9.84
CA ASN A 22 14.43 -5.82 -8.55
C ASN A 22 14.96 -4.39 -8.37
N GLU A 23 15.14 -3.64 -9.46
CA GLU A 23 15.62 -2.24 -9.41
C GLU A 23 14.57 -1.23 -8.90
N GLY A 24 13.35 -1.69 -8.60
CA GLY A 24 12.28 -0.87 -8.07
C GLY A 24 11.42 -1.61 -7.06
N SER A 25 10.59 -0.84 -6.37
CA SER A 25 9.68 -1.36 -5.36
C SER A 25 8.37 -0.56 -5.36
N VAL A 26 7.29 -1.23 -4.97
CA VAL A 26 6.03 -0.57 -4.60
C VAL A 26 5.84 -0.72 -3.11
N HIS A 27 5.53 0.39 -2.45
CA HIS A 27 5.21 0.42 -1.03
C HIS A 27 3.76 0.81 -0.83
N LEU A 28 3.06 0.13 0.07
CA LEU A 28 1.65 0.32 0.34
C LEU A 28 1.44 0.52 1.85
N TRP A 29 1.06 1.73 2.26
CA TRP A 29 0.69 2.03 3.64
C TRP A 29 -0.83 1.94 3.81
N HIS A 30 -1.29 1.29 4.89
CA HIS A 30 -2.71 1.20 5.21
C HIS A 30 -2.94 1.24 6.72
N GLY A 31 -3.86 2.07 7.18
CA GLY A 31 -4.24 2.13 8.59
C GLY A 31 -5.15 0.98 8.99
N ASN A 32 -4.84 0.26 10.07
CA ASN A 32 -5.63 -0.91 10.46
C ASN A 32 -7.04 -0.57 10.97
N GLU A 33 -7.31 0.69 11.31
CA GLU A 33 -8.61 1.23 11.68
C GLU A 33 -9.29 2.01 10.55
N ASP A 34 -8.89 1.79 9.29
CA ASP A 34 -9.56 2.39 8.14
C ASP A 34 -11.04 1.95 8.06
N GLY A 35 -11.95 2.90 8.31
CA GLY A 35 -13.39 2.69 8.28
C GLY A 35 -14.02 2.74 6.89
N LEU A 36 -13.26 3.06 5.84
CA LEU A 36 -13.74 3.10 4.45
C LEU A 36 -13.30 1.87 3.64
N VAL A 37 -12.06 1.43 3.83
CA VAL A 37 -11.49 0.29 3.09
C VAL A 37 -10.95 -0.75 4.08
N PRO A 38 -11.48 -1.99 4.07
CA PRO A 38 -11.02 -3.04 5.00
C PRO A 38 -9.53 -3.36 4.84
N VAL A 39 -8.78 -3.33 5.95
CA VAL A 39 -7.35 -3.68 5.99
C VAL A 39 -7.06 -5.09 5.46
N THR A 40 -8.03 -6.01 5.58
CA THR A 40 -7.93 -7.39 5.08
C THR A 40 -7.68 -7.47 3.58
N LEU A 41 -8.20 -6.51 2.81
CA LEU A 41 -7.95 -6.44 1.37
C LEU A 41 -6.46 -6.24 1.08
N GLN A 42 -5.81 -5.29 1.75
CA GLN A 42 -4.38 -5.02 1.53
C GLN A 42 -3.49 -6.14 2.02
N ARG A 43 -3.84 -6.78 3.14
CA ARG A 43 -3.15 -8.00 3.60
C ARG A 43 -3.20 -9.10 2.54
N TYR A 44 -4.35 -9.28 1.90
CA TYR A 44 -4.50 -10.29 0.84
C TYR A 44 -3.71 -9.94 -0.41
N ILE A 45 -3.78 -8.69 -0.88
CA ILE A 45 -3.01 -8.21 -2.03
C ILE A 45 -1.51 -8.36 -1.79
N ALA A 46 -1.00 -7.92 -0.63
CA ALA A 46 0.42 -8.05 -0.29
C ALA A 46 0.88 -9.52 -0.20
N GLY A 47 0.00 -10.42 0.25
CA GLY A 47 0.28 -11.86 0.24
C GLY A 47 0.34 -12.47 -1.16
N ARG A 48 -0.39 -11.89 -2.13
CA ARG A 48 -0.42 -12.34 -3.54
C ARG A 48 0.70 -11.71 -4.37
N LEU A 49 1.05 -10.46 -4.08
CA LEU A 49 2.04 -9.66 -4.81
C LEU A 49 3.28 -9.45 -3.94
N PRO A 50 4.22 -10.40 -3.88
CA PRO A 50 5.37 -10.34 -2.96
C PRO A 50 6.34 -9.18 -3.24
N TRP A 51 6.22 -8.54 -4.40
CA TRP A 51 6.98 -7.34 -4.80
C TRP A 51 6.39 -6.04 -4.23
N VAL A 52 5.24 -6.11 -3.55
CA VAL A 52 4.64 -5.00 -2.80
C VAL A 52 5.08 -5.07 -1.34
N HIS A 53 5.74 -4.01 -0.87
CA HIS A 53 6.08 -3.84 0.54
C HIS A 53 4.91 -3.22 1.29
N TYR A 54 4.22 -4.05 2.07
CA TYR A 54 3.07 -3.63 2.85
C TYR A 54 3.46 -3.10 4.24
N HIS A 55 2.92 -1.93 4.59
CA HIS A 55 3.12 -1.22 5.84
C HIS A 55 1.76 -1.01 6.50
N GLU A 56 1.38 -1.92 7.37
CA GLU A 56 0.19 -1.73 8.21
C GLU A 56 0.51 -0.76 9.35
N VAL A 57 -0.28 0.30 9.49
CA VAL A 57 -0.09 1.34 10.51
C VAL A 57 -1.11 1.13 11.63
N PRO A 58 -0.69 0.77 12.86
CA PRO A 58 -1.58 0.64 14.00
C PRO A 58 -2.27 1.96 14.34
N ASP A 59 -3.52 1.88 14.78
CA ASP A 59 -4.35 2.99 15.28
C ASP A 59 -4.57 4.13 14.27
N ALA A 60 -4.30 3.85 12.98
CA ALA A 60 -4.47 4.79 11.90
C ALA A 60 -5.72 4.45 11.07
N GLY A 61 -6.45 5.50 10.66
CA GLY A 61 -7.58 5.39 9.76
C GLY A 61 -7.24 5.76 8.32
N HIS A 62 -8.28 5.99 7.51
CA HIS A 62 -8.16 6.29 6.07
C HIS A 62 -7.28 7.51 5.75
N LEU A 63 -7.29 8.51 6.63
CA LEU A 63 -6.57 9.77 6.46
C LEU A 63 -5.13 9.71 7.01
N LEU A 64 -4.52 8.52 7.08
CA LEU A 64 -3.15 8.31 7.57
C LEU A 64 -2.12 9.31 7.03
N PRO A 65 -2.12 9.76 5.75
CA PRO A 65 -1.07 10.64 5.25
C PRO A 65 -1.17 12.08 5.80
N TYR A 66 -2.20 12.39 6.58
CA TYR A 66 -2.38 13.66 7.27
C TYR A 66 -1.99 13.61 8.74
N ALA A 67 -1.70 12.43 9.29
CA ALA A 67 -1.19 12.31 10.65
C ALA A 67 0.21 12.97 10.76
N ASP A 68 0.47 13.61 11.89
CA ASP A 68 1.73 14.31 12.14
C ASP A 68 2.93 13.37 11.96
N GLY A 69 3.90 13.78 11.13
CA GLY A 69 5.13 13.02 10.86
C GLY A 69 4.97 11.87 9.84
N MET A 70 3.76 11.53 9.41
CA MET A 70 3.55 10.38 8.53
C MET A 70 4.13 10.60 7.13
N ARG A 71 4.04 11.82 6.60
CA ARG A 71 4.58 12.15 5.27
C ARG A 71 6.09 12.05 5.28
N GLU A 72 6.71 12.60 6.32
CA GLU A 72 8.15 12.56 6.54
C GLU A 72 8.64 11.12 6.67
N ALA A 73 7.92 10.28 7.41
CA ALA A 73 8.21 8.85 7.52
C ALA A 73 8.14 8.16 6.16
N ILE A 74 7.04 8.34 5.40
CA ILE A 74 6.89 7.77 4.05
C ILE A 74 8.03 8.21 3.13
N PHE A 75 8.37 9.50 3.11
CA PHE A 75 9.45 10.01 2.27
C PHE A 75 10.81 9.45 2.67
N LYS A 76 11.10 9.33 3.98
CA LYS A 76 12.35 8.71 4.44
C LYS A 76 12.43 7.25 4.05
N THR A 77 11.34 6.48 4.15
CA THR A 77 11.33 5.09 3.67
C THR A 77 11.60 5.00 2.18
N LEU A 78 10.97 5.85 1.37
CA LEU A 78 11.12 5.81 -0.09
C LEU A 78 12.50 6.31 -0.57
N LEU A 79 13.06 7.33 0.07
CA LEU A 79 14.30 7.98 -0.37
C LEU A 79 15.56 7.42 0.29
N LEU A 80 15.45 6.97 1.54
CA LEU A 80 16.58 6.52 2.36
C LEU A 80 16.54 5.02 2.64
N GLY A 81 15.43 4.33 2.36
CA GLY A 81 15.26 2.92 2.70
C GLY A 81 15.09 2.65 4.20
N GLU A 82 14.79 3.68 5.00
CA GLU A 82 14.53 3.56 6.43
C GLU A 82 13.19 2.82 6.65
N LYS A 83 13.22 1.74 7.45
CA LYS A 83 12.05 0.95 7.84
C LYS A 83 11.46 1.44 9.15
#